data_AF-A0A845PRC3-F1
#
_entry.id   AF-A0A845PRC3-F1
#
_cell.length_a   1.000
_cell.length_b   1.000
_cell.length_c   1.000
_cell.angle_alpha   90.00
_cell.angle_beta   90.00
_cell.angle_gamma   90.00
#
_symmetry.space_group_name_H-M   'P 1'
#
loop_
_entity.id
_entity.type
_entity.pdbx_description
1 polymer ?
#
loop_
_entity_poly.entity_id
_entity_poly.type
_entity_poly.pdbx_seq_one_letter_code
_entity_poly.pdbx_strand_id
1 'polypeptide(L)' 'MPSFFCSSFLWYVEKLAKFLNYSIPVIGRYELEEMTPNIEVAKNISNHLNIKVGYLLEGNRQSRFV' A
#
# COMPACT_ATOMS: atom_id res chain seq x y z
N MET A 1 13.85 -10.97 -20.68
CA MET A 1 13.30 -11.03 -19.31
C MET A 1 12.08 -10.13 -19.27
N PRO A 2 10.92 -10.59 -18.77
CA PRO A 2 9.64 -10.26 -19.39
C PRO A 2 9.19 -8.83 -19.06
N SER A 3 9.03 -8.03 -20.11
CA SER A 3 8.49 -6.67 -20.14
C SER A 3 6.95 -6.63 -20.00
N PHE A 4 6.37 -7.57 -19.26
CA PHE A 4 4.91 -7.75 -19.10
C PHE A 4 4.40 -7.43 -17.69
N PHE A 5 5.16 -6.70 -16.87
CA PHE A 5 4.57 -6.10 -15.68
C PHE A 5 3.69 -4.92 -16.13
N CYS A 6 2.38 -5.17 -16.13
CA CYS A 6 1.28 -4.23 -16.29
C CYS A 6 1.70 -2.74 -16.19
N SER A 7 1.78 -2.05 -17.33
CA SER A 7 2.15 -0.63 -17.43
C SER A 7 1.30 0.27 -16.51
N SER A 8 0.03 -0.07 -16.31
CA SER A 8 -0.88 0.64 -15.41
C SER A 8 -0.56 0.44 -13.93
N PHE A 9 -0.04 -0.74 -13.55
CA PHE A 9 0.30 -1.02 -12.16
C PHE A 9 1.59 -0.30 -11.75
N LEU A 10 2.63 -0.33 -12.60
CA LEU A 10 3.89 0.39 -12.39
C LEU A 10 3.68 1.91 -12.22
N TRP A 11 2.82 2.51 -13.03
CA TRP A 11 2.49 3.93 -12.93
C TRP A 11 1.84 4.31 -11.58
N TYR A 12 1.01 3.42 -11.03
CA TYR A 12 0.37 3.63 -9.73
C TYR A 12 1.40 3.57 -8.58
N VAL A 13 2.27 2.55 -8.57
CA VAL A 13 3.28 2.40 -7.50
C VAL A 13 4.27 3.56 -7.50
N GLU A 14 4.67 4.04 -8.67
CA GLU A 14 5.54 5.21 -8.81
C GLU A 14 4.91 6.50 -8.28
N LYS A 15 3.63 6.72 -8.56
CA LYS A 15 2.90 7.88 -8.04
C LYS A 15 2.74 7.81 -6.53
N LEU A 16 2.39 6.65 -6.00
CA LEU A 16 2.24 6.43 -4.57
C LEU A 16 3.57 6.59 -3.84
N ALA A 17 4.66 6.06 -4.39
CA ALA A 17 6.02 6.21 -3.88
C ALA A 17 6.43 7.69 -3.79
N LYS A 18 6.17 8.48 -4.85
CA LYS A 18 6.42 9.92 -4.86
C LYS A 18 5.60 10.67 -3.81
N PHE A 19 4.34 10.28 -3.60
CA PHE A 19 3.46 10.92 -2.62
C PHE A 19 3.91 10.65 -1.18
N LEU A 20 4.30 9.40 -0.88
CA LEU A 20 4.69 8.99 0.47
C LEU A 20 6.17 9.23 0.78
N ASN A 21 6.95 9.75 -0.18
CA ASN A 21 8.41 9.91 -0.10
C ASN A 21 9.15 8.59 0.23
N TYR A 22 8.66 7.47 -0.30
CA TYR A 22 9.33 6.17 -0.20
C TYR A 22 9.89 5.73 -1.55
N SER A 23 10.86 4.82 -1.51
CA SER A 23 11.38 4.19 -2.72
C SER A 23 10.34 3.26 -3.33
N ILE A 24 10.26 3.20 -4.66
CA ILE A 24 9.42 2.24 -5.41
C ILE A 24 9.53 0.79 -4.88
N PRO A 25 10.73 0.23 -4.60
CA PRO A 25 10.82 -1.13 -4.07
C PRO A 25 10.21 -1.28 -2.66
N VAL A 26 10.17 -0.22 -1.85
CA VAL A 26 9.55 -0.26 -0.52
C VAL A 26 8.03 -0.36 -0.64
N ILE A 27 7.43 0.42 -1.53
CA ILE A 27 5.99 0.32 -1.80
C ILE A 27 5.63 -1.03 -2.45
N GLY A 28 6.47 -1.52 -3.37
CA GLY A 28 6.29 -2.85 -3.95
C GLY A 28 6.27 -3.97 -2.88
N ARG A 29 7.10 -3.86 -1.84
CA ARG A 29 7.08 -4.80 -0.70
C ARG A 29 5.82 -4.68 0.16
N TYR A 30 5.22 -3.50 0.25
CA TYR A 30 3.93 -3.33 0.93
C TYR A 30 2.79 -4.02 0.16
N GLU A 31 2.75 -3.87 -1.17
CA GLU A 31 1.76 -4.53 -2.04
C GLU A 31 1.93 -6.05 -2.06
N LEU A 32 3.17 -6.53 -1.94
CA LEU A 32 3.51 -7.95 -1.83
C LEU A 32 3.38 -8.51 -0.40
N GLU A 33 2.94 -7.70 0.56
CA GLU A 33 2.81 -8.04 1.98
C GLU A 33 4.12 -8.55 2.64
N GLU A 34 5.27 -8.34 2.00
CA GLU A 34 6.60 -8.69 2.54
C GLU A 34 7.01 -7.78 3.70
N MET A 35 6.42 -6.58 3.77
CA MET A 35 6.68 -5.59 4.79
C MET A 35 5.38 -4.96 5.26
N THR A 36 5.22 -4.80 6.57
CA THR A 36 4.12 -4.04 7.14
C THR A 36 4.50 -2.56 7.28
N PRO A 37 3.71 -1.62 6.72
CA PRO A 37 3.96 -0.19 6.91
C PRO A 37 3.79 0.21 8.38
N ASN A 38 4.53 1.22 8.82
CA ASN A 38 4.35 1.82 10.15
C ASN A 38 2.96 2.50 10.25
N ILE A 39 2.45 2.70 11.47
CA ILE A 39 1.13 3.29 11.74
C ILE A 39 0.96 4.69 11.11
N GLU A 40 2.03 5.49 11.06
CA GLU A 40 2.02 6.81 10.41
C GLU A 40 1.92 6.71 8.89
N VAL A 41 2.60 5.72 8.30
CA VAL A 41 2.55 5.46 6.86
C VAL A 41 1.17 4.96 6.47
N ALA A 42 0.61 4.04 7.26
CA ALA A 42 -0.76 3.55 7.09
C ALA A 42 -1.78 4.69 7.16
N LYS A 43 -1.62 5.66 8.08
CA LYS A 43 -2.46 6.87 8.15
C LYS A 43 -2.33 7.75 6.91
N ASN A 44 -1.12 7.93 6.39
CA ASN A 44 -0.91 8.75 5.19
C ASN A 44 -1.52 8.10 3.94
N ILE A 45 -1.37 6.78 3.81
CA ILE A 45 -2.00 5.99 2.74
C ILE A 45 -3.52 6.02 2.87
N SER A 46 -4.05 5.83 4.09
CA SER A 46 -5.49 5.81 4.33
C SER A 46 -6.14 7.14 3.97
N ASN A 47 -5.48 8.25 4.31
CA ASN A 47 -5.94 9.59 3.95
C ASN A 47 -5.92 9.83 2.44
N HIS A 48 -4.93 9.29 1.73
CA HIS A 48 -4.82 9.43 0.28
C HIS A 48 -5.88 8.60 -0.47
N LEU A 49 -6.11 7.36 -0.02
CA LEU A 49 -7.07 6.44 -0.62
C LEU A 49 -8.50 6.64 -0.09
N ASN A 50 -8.70 7.55 0.87
CA ASN A 50 -9.96 7.77 1.58
C ASN A 50 -10.58 6.47 2.13
N ILE A 51 -9.71 5.62 2.69
CA ILE A 51 -10.09 4.36 3.34
C ILE A 51 -9.80 4.48 4.84
N LYS A 52 -10.44 3.66 5.67
CA LYS A 52 -10.11 3.63 7.09
C LYS A 52 -8.76 2.94 7.28
N VAL A 53 -7.92 3.48 8.18
CA VAL A 53 -6.66 2.86 8.60
C VAL A 53 -6.87 1.39 9.02
N GLY A 54 -8.02 1.10 9.63
CA GLY A 54 -8.46 -0.25 9.96
C GLY A 54 -8.33 -1.20 8.78
N TYR A 55 -8.83 -0.86 7.59
CA TYR A 55 -8.77 -1.72 6.41
C TYR A 55 -7.34 -2.06 5.94
N LEU A 56 -6.36 -1.16 6.14
CA LEU A 56 -4.96 -1.41 5.78
C LEU A 56 -4.23 -2.31 6.79
N LEU A 57 -4.72 -2.36 8.03
CA LEU A 57 -4.15 -3.16 9.12
C LEU A 57 -4.96 -4.45 9.36
N GLU A 58 -6.21 -4.50 8.92
CA GLU A 58 -7.19 -5.59 9.10
C GLU A 58 -7.09 -6.70 8.05
N GLY A 59 -5.93 -6.88 7.42
CA GLY A 59 -5.61 -8.11 6.69
C GLY A 59 -5.63 -9.39 7.54
N ASN A 60 -5.91 -9.31 8.86
CA ASN A 60 -5.88 -10.47 9.76
C ASN A 60 -6.88 -10.44 10.93
N ARG A 61 -8.08 -9.86 10.76
CA ARG A 61 -9.22 -10.19 11.63
C ARG A 61 -10.51 -9.59 11.07
N GLN A 62 -11.38 -10.44 10.55
CA GLN A 62 -12.82 -10.16 10.56
C GLN A 62 -13.24 -9.92 12.02
N SER A 63 -13.28 -8.66 12.47
CA SER A 63 -14.05 -8.34 13.65
C SER A 63 -15.50 -8.18 13.22
N ARG A 64 -16.25 -9.26 13.41
CA ARG A 64 -17.71 -9.21 13.54
C ARG A 64 -18.02 -8.16 14.60
N PHE A 65 -18.51 -7.00 14.18
CA PHE A 65 -19.36 -6.20 15.05
C PHE A 65 -20.72 -6.90 15.06
N VAL A 66 -20.98 -7.63 16.14
CA VAL A 66 -22.32 -7.89 16.66
C VAL A 66 -22.70 -6.71 17.53
#